data_AF-A0A926B7F9-F1
#
_entry.id   AF-A0A926B7F9-F1
#
_cell.length_a   1.000
_cell.length_b   1.000
_cell.length_c   1.000
_cell.angle_alpha   90.00
_cell.angle_beta   90.00
_cell.angle_gamma   90.00
#
_symmetry.space_group_name_H-M   'P 1'
#
loop_
_entity.id
_entity.type
_entity.pdbx_description
1 polymer ?
#
loop_
_entity_poly.entity_id
_entity_poly.type
_entity_poly.pdbx_seq_one_letter_code
_entity_poly.pdbx_strand_id
1 'polypeptide(L)'
;GGGTVWSQENLNSVVGTARARGLALHLDGARLMNAAVASGCTPADLAAPFDTVTFAFSKGLGAPVGSVIAGRWPDMDRAARYRKMLGGGMRQSGILAAGALWALNHNVERIAVDHENARFLAAHLADIPGLNVDRTRVQTNIVMADLASHLPPAAEMVALLDARGVRALAFGPRRLRLVTHLDVDRAACATAVDRIAEIVRTIAASDR
;
A
#
# COMPACT_ATOMS: atom_id res chain seq x y z
N GLY A 1 4.32 7.50 5.24
CA GLY A 1 4.31 6.06 5.55
C GLY A 1 2.89 5.64 5.92
N GLY A 2 2.55 4.35 5.85
CA GLY A 2 1.18 3.88 6.15
C GLY A 2 0.13 4.22 5.10
N GLY A 3 0.53 4.38 3.83
CA GLY A 3 -0.39 4.74 2.74
C GLY A 3 -0.68 6.22 2.58
N THR A 4 0.01 7.10 3.31
CA THR A 4 -0.07 8.55 3.10
C THR A 4 0.69 8.96 1.84
N VAL A 5 0.17 9.99 1.17
CA VAL A 5 0.79 10.66 0.02
C VAL A 5 1.60 11.85 0.53
N TRP A 6 2.81 12.01 0.00
CA TRP A 6 3.61 13.21 0.27
C TRP A 6 3.17 14.33 -0.65
N SER A 7 3.06 15.55 -0.13
CA SER A 7 2.84 16.72 -0.99
C SER A 7 4.03 16.90 -1.92
N GLN A 8 3.76 17.40 -3.14
CA GLN A 8 4.82 17.66 -4.11
C GLN A 8 5.84 18.68 -3.57
N GLU A 9 5.39 19.65 -2.77
CA GLU A 9 6.25 20.61 -2.08
C GLU A 9 7.27 19.92 -1.15
N ASN A 10 6.80 18.99 -0.30
CA ASN A 10 7.68 18.24 0.59
C ASN A 10 8.67 17.36 -0.19
N LEU A 11 8.21 16.73 -1.28
CA LEU A 11 9.07 15.95 -2.16
C LEU A 11 10.16 16.83 -2.79
N ASN A 12 9.79 17.98 -3.35
CA ASN A 12 10.70 18.92 -3.98
C ASN A 12 11.73 19.48 -2.99
N SER A 13 11.33 19.76 -1.74
CA SER A 13 12.24 20.22 -0.68
C SER A 13 13.32 19.19 -0.34
N VAL A 14 12.93 17.92 -0.15
CA VAL A 14 13.87 16.82 0.12
C VAL A 14 14.80 16.59 -1.08
N VAL A 15 14.23 16.58 -2.29
CA VAL A 15 15.00 16.44 -3.55
C VAL A 15 16.02 17.57 -3.70
N GLY A 16 15.62 18.83 -3.47
CA GLY A 16 16.51 19.99 -3.56
C GLY A 16 17.67 19.89 -2.57
N THR A 17 17.38 19.49 -1.33
CA THR A 17 18.38 19.29 -0.27
C THR A 17 19.41 18.22 -0.65
N ALA A 18 18.97 17.11 -1.24
CA ALA A 18 19.83 16.02 -1.68
C ALA A 18 20.67 16.42 -2.91
N ARG A 19 20.05 17.08 -3.90
CA ARG A 19 20.76 17.56 -5.10
C ARG A 19 21.84 18.58 -4.76
N ALA A 20 21.58 19.51 -3.83
CA ALA A 20 22.58 20.46 -3.34
C ALA A 20 23.81 19.80 -2.70
N ARG A 21 23.70 18.52 -2.30
CA ARG A 21 24.79 17.71 -1.75
C ARG A 21 25.36 16.70 -2.75
N GLY A 22 24.97 16.77 -4.02
CA GLY A 22 25.44 15.85 -5.06
C GLY A 22 24.97 14.40 -4.87
N LEU A 23 23.86 14.18 -4.15
CA LEU A 23 23.31 12.85 -3.92
C LEU A 23 22.38 12.42 -5.05
N ALA A 24 22.43 11.14 -5.41
CA ALA A 24 21.45 10.52 -6.29
C ALA A 24 20.14 10.22 -5.54
N LEU A 25 19.03 10.32 -6.25
CA LEU A 25 17.68 10.18 -5.72
C LEU A 25 16.95 9.02 -6.40
N HIS A 26 16.43 8.11 -5.59
CA HIS A 26 15.58 7.00 -6.02
C HIS A 26 14.19 7.11 -5.40
N LEU A 27 13.15 6.93 -6.22
CA LEU A 27 11.78 6.77 -5.76
C LEU A 27 11.40 5.29 -5.71
N ASP A 28 11.15 4.77 -4.50
CA ASP A 28 10.39 3.53 -4.34
C ASP A 28 8.90 3.79 -4.61
N GLY A 29 8.51 3.63 -5.87
CA GLY A 29 7.16 3.82 -6.36
C GLY A 29 6.33 2.53 -6.35
N ALA A 30 6.58 1.61 -5.40
CA ALA A 30 5.79 0.38 -5.27
C ALA A 30 4.26 0.61 -5.22
N ARG A 31 3.81 1.80 -4.81
CA ARG A 31 2.41 2.24 -4.86
C ARG A 31 2.26 3.62 -5.53
N LEU A 32 3.06 3.91 -6.55
CA LEU A 32 3.04 5.20 -7.26
C LEU A 32 1.65 5.51 -7.83
N MET A 33 0.92 4.53 -8.38
CA MET A 33 -0.44 4.77 -8.88
C MET A 33 -1.41 5.17 -7.76
N ASN A 34 -1.27 4.60 -6.56
CA ASN A 34 -2.10 5.02 -5.42
C ASN A 34 -1.84 6.48 -5.06
N ALA A 35 -0.57 6.91 -5.09
CA ALA A 35 -0.21 8.30 -4.86
C ALA A 35 -0.77 9.22 -5.95
N ALA A 36 -0.60 8.86 -7.22
CA ALA A 36 -1.12 9.60 -8.37
C ALA A 36 -2.64 9.79 -8.31
N VAL A 37 -3.39 8.71 -8.08
CA VAL A 37 -4.86 8.76 -7.96
C VAL A 37 -5.30 9.61 -6.78
N ALA A 38 -4.63 9.50 -5.62
CA ALA A 38 -5.01 10.26 -4.43
C ALA A 38 -4.62 11.74 -4.49
N SER A 39 -3.52 12.10 -5.18
CA SER A 39 -3.09 13.50 -5.33
C SER A 39 -3.68 14.20 -6.55
N GLY A 40 -4.23 13.46 -7.52
CA GLY A 40 -4.63 13.98 -8.82
C GLY A 40 -3.47 14.34 -9.75
N CYS A 41 -2.23 13.97 -9.40
CA CYS A 41 -1.05 14.20 -10.23
C CYS A 41 -0.82 13.01 -11.17
N THR A 42 -0.09 13.22 -12.27
CA THR A 42 0.34 12.07 -13.08
C THR A 42 1.49 11.31 -12.38
N PRO A 43 1.64 9.99 -12.63
CA PRO A 43 2.81 9.26 -12.14
C PRO A 43 4.13 9.85 -12.63
N ALA A 44 4.13 10.47 -13.82
CA ALA A 44 5.31 11.12 -14.38
C ALA A 44 5.69 12.37 -13.57
N ASP A 45 4.73 13.22 -13.21
CA ASP A 45 4.98 14.42 -12.40
C ASP A 45 5.56 14.07 -11.02
N LEU A 46 4.99 13.04 -10.39
CA LEU A 46 5.46 12.56 -9.09
C LEU A 46 6.88 11.98 -9.15
N ALA A 47 7.24 11.33 -10.27
CA ALA A 47 8.54 10.68 -10.45
C ALA A 47 9.62 11.62 -11.01
N ALA A 48 9.24 12.69 -11.71
CA ALA A 48 10.15 13.61 -12.39
C ALA A 48 11.29 14.18 -11.53
N PRO A 49 11.12 14.45 -10.22
CA PRO A 49 12.20 14.96 -9.38
C PRO A 49 13.36 13.96 -9.15
N PHE A 50 13.14 12.66 -9.36
CA PHE A 50 14.05 11.57 -9.02
C PHE A 50 14.90 11.13 -10.21
N ASP A 51 16.10 10.59 -9.95
CA ASP A 51 16.98 10.09 -11.01
C ASP A 51 16.58 8.70 -11.48
N THR A 52 16.00 7.90 -10.58
CA THR A 52 15.42 6.59 -10.89
C THR A 52 14.12 6.36 -10.10
N VAL A 53 13.22 5.55 -10.65
CA VAL A 53 11.97 5.15 -10.01
C VAL A 53 11.76 3.66 -10.17
N THR A 54 11.32 2.99 -9.11
CA THR A 54 10.73 1.65 -9.21
C THR A 54 9.21 1.71 -9.20
N PHE A 55 8.57 0.77 -9.87
CA PHE A 55 7.12 0.69 -9.97
C PHE A 55 6.67 -0.76 -9.91
N ALA A 56 5.65 -1.08 -9.11
CA ALA A 56 5.17 -2.45 -8.95
C ALA A 56 3.83 -2.67 -9.66
N PHE A 57 3.78 -3.67 -10.54
CA PHE A 57 2.53 -4.11 -11.19
C PHE A 57 1.74 -5.07 -10.30
N SER A 58 2.43 -5.78 -9.41
CA SER A 58 1.91 -6.87 -8.58
C SER A 58 1.32 -6.45 -7.24
N LYS A 59 0.75 -5.24 -7.17
CA LYS A 59 0.09 -4.72 -5.96
C LYS A 59 -1.34 -4.26 -6.30
N GLY A 60 -1.66 -2.98 -6.10
CA GLY A 60 -2.99 -2.43 -6.39
C GLY A 60 -3.39 -2.56 -7.87
N LEU A 61 -2.41 -2.72 -8.76
CA LEU A 61 -2.65 -2.98 -10.18
C LEU A 61 -3.08 -4.42 -10.50
N GLY A 62 -2.81 -5.41 -9.64
CA GLY A 62 -3.31 -6.77 -9.82
C GLY A 62 -2.58 -7.63 -10.85
N ALA A 63 -1.43 -7.23 -11.39
CA ALA A 63 -0.64 -8.13 -12.22
C ALA A 63 -0.08 -9.29 -11.37
N PRO A 64 0.07 -10.51 -11.91
CA PRO A 64 0.50 -11.65 -11.11
C PRO A 64 1.94 -11.51 -10.59
N VAL A 65 2.83 -10.96 -11.41
CA VAL A 65 4.25 -10.78 -11.08
C VAL A 65 4.73 -9.48 -11.71
N GLY A 66 5.71 -8.85 -11.05
CA GLY A 66 6.60 -7.93 -11.72
C GLY A 66 6.63 -6.52 -11.14
N SER A 67 7.72 -5.87 -11.49
CA SER A 67 8.02 -4.46 -11.26
C SER A 67 8.93 -3.98 -12.38
N VAL A 68 9.01 -2.66 -12.55
CA VAL A 68 9.97 -2.01 -13.45
C VAL A 68 10.84 -1.04 -12.67
N ILE A 69 12.06 -0.85 -13.14
CA ILE A 69 12.90 0.30 -12.79
C ILE A 69 13.02 1.17 -14.04
N ALA A 70 12.87 2.47 -13.89
CA ALA A 70 13.03 3.46 -14.95
C ALA A 70 14.01 4.55 -14.49
N GLY A 71 14.71 5.14 -15.45
CA GLY A 71 15.73 6.16 -15.23
C GLY A 71 16.48 6.46 -16.52
N ARG A 72 17.60 7.16 -16.41
CA ARG A 72 18.43 7.51 -17.59
C ARG A 72 19.07 6.27 -18.20
N TRP A 73 19.34 6.31 -19.50
CA TRP A 73 19.94 5.19 -20.24
C TRP A 73 21.20 4.58 -19.62
N PRO A 74 22.20 5.37 -19.16
CA PRO A 74 23.38 4.80 -18.50
C PRO A 74 23.04 4.04 -17.21
N ASP A 75 22.02 4.49 -16.48
CA ASP A 75 21.55 3.84 -15.26
C ASP A 75 20.80 2.53 -15.58
N MET A 76 20.03 2.51 -16.68
CA MET A 76 19.31 1.31 -17.15
C MET A 76 20.24 0.23 -17.71
N ASP A 77 21.32 0.61 -18.40
CA ASP A 77 22.34 -0.33 -18.86
C ASP A 77 23.01 -1.04 -17.67
N ARG A 78 23.39 -0.28 -16.65
CA ARG A 78 23.90 -0.82 -15.38
C ARG A 78 22.86 -1.71 -14.70
N ALA A 79 21.61 -1.28 -14.63
CA ALA A 79 20.52 -2.06 -14.04
C ALA A 79 20.30 -3.40 -14.78
N ALA A 80 20.43 -3.44 -16.11
CA ALA A 80 20.32 -4.66 -16.89
C ALA A 80 21.44 -5.67 -16.55
N ARG A 81 22.68 -5.19 -16.34
CA ARG A 81 23.80 -6.03 -15.88
C ARG A 81 23.53 -6.61 -14.48
N TYR A 82 23.07 -5.77 -13.54
CA TYR A 82 22.70 -6.24 -12.20
C TYR A 82 21.53 -7.22 -12.21
N ARG A 83 20.50 -6.97 -13.03
CA ARG A 83 19.39 -7.90 -13.24
C ARG A 83 19.88 -9.27 -13.69
N LYS A 84 20.87 -9.33 -14.60
CA LYS A 84 21.45 -10.61 -15.04
C LYS A 84 22.24 -11.30 -13.93
N MET A 85 23.07 -10.54 -13.20
CA MET A 85 23.91 -11.04 -12.10
C MET A 85 23.07 -11.59 -10.95
N LEU A 86 21.97 -10.92 -10.60
CA LEU A 86 21.05 -11.30 -9.52
C LEU A 86 20.02 -12.37 -9.96
N GLY A 87 20.11 -12.89 -11.19
CA GLY A 87 19.21 -13.95 -11.68
C GLY A 87 17.84 -13.49 -12.19
N GLY A 88 17.56 -12.18 -12.25
CA GLY A 88 16.29 -11.63 -12.78
C GLY A 88 16.19 -11.61 -14.31
N GLY A 89 17.20 -12.09 -15.04
CA GLY A 89 17.20 -12.18 -16.51
C GLY A 89 16.39 -13.37 -17.03
N MET A 90 15.07 -13.35 -16.81
CA MET A 90 14.14 -14.39 -17.27
C MET A 90 14.09 -14.48 -18.81
N ARG A 91 13.68 -15.63 -19.33
CA ARG A 91 13.53 -15.87 -20.78
C ARG A 91 12.15 -15.42 -21.27
N GLN A 92 11.16 -16.33 -21.32
CA GLN A 92 9.83 -16.05 -21.83
C GLN A 92 8.96 -15.22 -20.86
N SER A 93 9.50 -14.10 -20.34
CA SER A 93 8.80 -13.19 -19.41
C SER A 93 7.69 -12.36 -20.08
N GLY A 94 7.50 -12.51 -21.39
CA GLY A 94 6.44 -11.82 -22.14
C GLY A 94 5.04 -12.12 -21.60
N ILE A 95 4.79 -13.32 -21.08
CA ILE A 95 3.51 -13.69 -20.43
C ILE A 95 3.26 -12.82 -19.21
N LEU A 96 4.28 -12.62 -18.35
CA LEU A 96 4.17 -11.78 -17.16
C LEU A 96 4.04 -10.30 -17.54
N ALA A 97 4.79 -9.85 -18.56
CA ALA A 97 4.72 -8.49 -19.08
C ALA A 97 3.35 -8.17 -19.69
N ALA A 98 2.69 -9.13 -20.34
CA ALA A 98 1.33 -8.96 -20.85
C ALA A 98 0.33 -8.70 -19.72
N GLY A 99 0.44 -9.41 -18.59
CA GLY A 99 -0.37 -9.14 -17.39
C GLY A 99 -0.12 -7.74 -16.81
N ALA A 100 1.13 -7.28 -16.81
CA ALA A 100 1.49 -5.93 -16.39
C ALA A 100 0.91 -4.84 -17.31
N LEU A 101 0.98 -5.04 -18.64
CA LEU A 101 0.40 -4.13 -19.62
C LEU A 101 -1.13 -4.08 -19.51
N TRP A 102 -1.78 -5.24 -19.35
CA TRP A 102 -3.22 -5.29 -19.13
C TRP A 102 -3.61 -4.51 -17.88
N ALA A 103 -2.90 -4.72 -16.77
CA ALA A 103 -3.15 -4.01 -15.52
C ALA A 103 -2.99 -2.49 -15.66
N LEU A 104 -1.96 -2.02 -16.38
CA LEU A 104 -1.77 -0.59 -16.64
C LEU A 104 -2.93 0.02 -17.44
N ASN A 105 -3.46 -0.72 -18.41
CA ASN A 105 -4.50 -0.21 -19.30
C ASN A 105 -5.90 -0.25 -18.70
N HIS A 106 -6.15 -1.12 -17.70
CA HIS A 106 -7.52 -1.37 -17.21
C HIS A 106 -7.70 -1.12 -15.71
N ASN A 107 -6.65 -1.22 -14.90
CA ASN A 107 -6.79 -1.24 -13.43
C ASN A 107 -6.37 0.06 -12.74
N VAL A 108 -5.89 1.06 -13.47
CA VAL A 108 -5.42 2.32 -12.84
C VAL A 108 -6.58 3.10 -12.23
N GLU A 109 -7.65 3.35 -13.00
CA GLU A 109 -8.78 4.17 -12.55
C GLU A 109 -9.49 3.55 -11.34
N ARG A 110 -9.63 2.22 -11.33
CA ARG A 110 -10.31 1.48 -10.25
C ARG A 110 -9.58 1.55 -8.90
N ILE A 111 -8.33 2.02 -8.85
CA ILE A 111 -7.60 2.21 -7.59
C ILE A 111 -8.35 3.18 -6.66
N ALA A 112 -9.12 4.12 -7.22
CA ALA A 112 -9.99 5.01 -6.45
C ALA A 112 -11.00 4.22 -5.59
N VAL A 113 -11.55 3.12 -6.11
CA VAL A 113 -12.47 2.23 -5.39
C VAL A 113 -11.78 1.61 -4.17
N ASP A 114 -10.49 1.24 -4.28
CA ASP A 114 -9.74 0.72 -3.13
C ASP A 114 -9.59 1.78 -2.04
N HIS A 115 -9.38 3.05 -2.42
CA HIS A 115 -9.27 4.16 -1.49
C HIS A 115 -10.60 4.44 -0.80
N GLU A 116 -11.71 4.40 -1.54
CA GLU A 116 -13.06 4.49 -0.98
C GLU A 116 -13.36 3.34 -0.02
N ASN A 117 -12.91 2.13 -0.34
CA ASN A 117 -13.05 0.98 0.54
C ASN A 117 -12.23 1.14 1.83
N ALA A 118 -11.01 1.64 1.74
CA ALA A 118 -10.18 1.93 2.91
C ALA A 118 -10.77 3.04 3.78
N ARG A 119 -11.29 4.12 3.18
CA ARG A 119 -11.97 5.20 3.92
C ARG A 119 -13.20 4.70 4.67
N PHE A 120 -14.00 3.84 4.04
CA PHE A 120 -15.14 3.20 4.71
C PHE A 120 -14.71 2.33 5.89
N LEU A 121 -13.70 1.46 5.70
CA LEU A 121 -13.14 0.66 6.79
C LEU A 121 -12.69 1.57 7.93
N ALA A 122 -11.93 2.61 7.62
CA ALA A 122 -11.42 3.54 8.62
C ALA A 122 -12.52 4.24 9.41
N ALA A 123 -13.61 4.64 8.73
CA ALA A 123 -14.75 5.27 9.39
C ALA A 123 -15.38 4.32 10.42
N HIS A 124 -15.72 3.10 10.02
CA HIS A 124 -16.44 2.16 10.88
C HIS A 124 -15.54 1.51 11.94
N LEU A 125 -14.28 1.22 11.63
CA LEU A 125 -13.33 0.70 12.61
C LEU A 125 -13.04 1.72 13.72
N ALA A 126 -13.06 3.01 13.42
CA ALA A 126 -12.89 4.07 14.42
C ALA A 126 -14.06 4.13 15.42
N ASP A 127 -15.23 3.56 15.09
CA ASP A 127 -16.39 3.53 15.99
C ASP A 127 -16.38 2.29 16.90
N ILE A 128 -15.44 1.36 16.72
CA ILE A 128 -15.31 0.15 17.55
C ILE A 128 -14.47 0.49 18.80
N PRO A 129 -15.00 0.30 20.03
CA PRO A 129 -14.27 0.58 21.26
C PRO A 129 -12.94 -0.17 21.33
N GLY A 130 -11.87 0.52 21.70
CA GLY A 130 -10.53 -0.07 21.79
C GLY A 130 -9.74 -0.08 20.49
N LEU A 131 -10.34 0.28 19.35
CA LEU A 131 -9.62 0.59 18.12
C LEU A 131 -9.46 2.10 17.97
N ASN A 132 -8.26 2.55 17.58
CA ASN A 132 -7.99 3.94 17.24
C ASN A 132 -7.49 4.03 15.79
N VAL A 133 -8.30 4.67 14.94
CA VAL A 133 -7.99 4.89 13.52
C VAL A 133 -8.04 6.38 13.22
N ASP A 134 -6.91 6.95 12.80
CA ASP A 134 -6.86 8.33 12.33
C ASP A 134 -7.39 8.41 10.89
N ARG A 135 -8.67 8.79 10.78
CA ARG A 135 -9.39 8.92 9.49
C ARG A 135 -8.70 9.90 8.54
N THR A 136 -8.05 10.94 9.05
CA THR A 136 -7.41 11.98 8.23
C THR A 136 -6.15 11.48 7.50
N ARG A 137 -5.57 10.38 8.00
CA ARG A 137 -4.37 9.76 7.42
C ARG A 137 -4.67 8.67 6.41
N VAL A 138 -5.94 8.28 6.24
CA VAL A 138 -6.36 7.27 5.27
C VAL A 138 -6.59 7.93 3.91
N GLN A 139 -5.48 8.16 3.21
CA GLN A 139 -5.44 8.86 1.92
C GLN A 139 -5.47 7.90 0.72
N THR A 140 -5.08 6.64 0.91
CA THR A 140 -5.05 5.62 -0.15
C THR A 140 -5.71 4.32 0.34
N ASN A 141 -5.21 3.15 -0.09
CA ASN A 141 -5.80 1.84 0.18
C ASN A 141 -5.33 1.16 1.47
N ILE A 142 -4.80 1.91 2.44
CA ILE A 142 -4.23 1.36 3.67
C ILE A 142 -4.89 2.01 4.89
N VAL A 143 -5.33 1.18 5.82
CA VAL A 143 -5.84 1.60 7.13
C VAL A 143 -4.90 1.10 8.21
N MET A 144 -4.49 2.00 9.10
CA MET A 144 -3.73 1.68 10.30
C MET A 144 -4.66 1.82 11.50
N ALA A 145 -4.81 0.76 12.28
CA ALA A 145 -5.64 0.73 13.48
C ALA A 145 -4.79 0.39 14.70
N ASP A 146 -4.66 1.32 15.63
CA ASP A 146 -4.02 1.07 16.92
C ASP A 146 -4.98 0.35 17.86
N LEU A 147 -4.44 -0.59 18.63
CA LEU A 147 -5.14 -1.40 19.60
C LEU A 147 -4.90 -0.82 21.00
N ALA A 148 -5.98 -0.60 21.74
CA ALA A 148 -5.91 -0.24 23.15
C ALA A 148 -5.20 -1.35 23.97
N SER A 149 -4.67 -0.96 25.12
CA SER A 149 -3.85 -1.85 25.97
C SER A 149 -4.60 -3.09 26.47
N HIS A 150 -5.91 -2.99 26.69
CA HIS A 150 -6.78 -4.07 27.14
C HIS A 150 -7.12 -5.08 26.03
N LEU A 151 -6.94 -4.74 24.76
CA LEU A 151 -7.06 -5.71 23.68
C LEU A 151 -5.80 -6.59 23.62
N PRO A 152 -5.84 -7.76 22.97
CA PRO A 152 -4.65 -8.55 22.70
C PRO A 152 -3.59 -7.78 21.89
N PRO A 153 -2.31 -8.15 21.98
CA PRO A 153 -1.27 -7.66 21.08
C PRO A 153 -1.62 -7.93 19.61
N ALA A 154 -1.08 -7.13 18.69
CA ALA A 154 -1.46 -7.16 17.28
C ALA A 154 -1.28 -8.54 16.62
N ALA A 155 -0.24 -9.29 17.00
CA ALA A 155 -0.01 -10.64 16.47
C ALA A 155 -1.12 -11.63 16.86
N GLU A 156 -1.57 -11.58 18.11
CA GLU A 156 -2.66 -12.42 18.62
C GLU A 156 -4.00 -11.98 18.04
N MET A 157 -4.25 -10.66 17.98
CA MET A 157 -5.43 -10.12 17.32
C MET A 157 -5.52 -10.59 15.87
N VAL A 158 -4.43 -10.57 15.10
CA VAL A 158 -4.41 -11.09 13.72
C VAL A 158 -4.82 -12.57 13.66
N ALA A 159 -4.37 -13.41 14.60
CA ALA A 159 -4.78 -14.82 14.64
C ALA A 159 -6.28 -14.97 14.92
N LEU A 160 -6.84 -14.17 15.83
CA LEU A 160 -8.28 -14.15 16.12
C LEU A 160 -9.10 -13.70 14.91
N LEU A 161 -8.64 -12.66 14.21
CA LEU A 161 -9.26 -12.17 12.96
C LEU A 161 -9.23 -13.26 11.88
N ASP A 162 -8.10 -13.95 11.72
CA ASP A 162 -7.93 -14.98 10.71
C ASP A 162 -8.87 -16.19 10.96
N ALA A 163 -9.03 -16.59 12.22
CA ALA A 163 -9.98 -17.63 12.61
C ALA A 163 -11.44 -17.28 12.27
N ARG A 164 -11.76 -15.98 12.11
CA ARG A 164 -13.06 -15.49 11.62
C ARG A 164 -13.00 -15.08 10.14
N GLY A 165 -11.98 -15.46 9.39
CA GLY A 165 -11.85 -15.20 7.96
C GLY A 165 -11.57 -13.74 7.59
N VAL A 166 -10.98 -12.95 8.50
CA VAL A 166 -10.54 -11.57 8.24
C VAL A 166 -9.01 -11.54 8.26
N ARG A 167 -8.40 -11.23 7.12
CA ARG A 167 -6.94 -11.13 6.99
C ARG A 167 -6.47 -9.70 7.30
N ALA A 168 -5.51 -9.58 8.21
CA ALA A 168 -4.82 -8.32 8.52
C ALA A 168 -3.33 -8.59 8.83
N LEU A 169 -2.53 -7.53 8.92
CA LEU A 169 -1.11 -7.62 9.27
C LEU A 169 -0.86 -6.95 10.63
N ALA A 170 -0.03 -7.57 11.46
CA ALA A 170 0.54 -6.91 12.62
C ALA A 170 1.66 -5.95 12.15
N PHE A 171 1.61 -4.69 12.58
CA PHE A 171 2.57 -3.66 12.22
C PHE A 171 3.16 -3.01 13.47
N GLY A 172 3.97 -3.79 14.19
CA GLY A 172 4.40 -3.49 15.55
C GLY A 172 3.48 -4.14 16.60
N PRO A 173 3.72 -3.89 17.90
CA PRO A 173 3.09 -4.65 18.98
C PRO A 173 1.59 -4.38 19.14
N ARG A 174 1.12 -3.20 18.75
CA ARG A 174 -0.24 -2.71 19.03
C ARG A 174 -0.92 -2.05 17.84
N ARG A 175 -0.48 -2.34 16.62
CA ARG A 175 -1.06 -1.75 15.41
C ARG A 175 -1.37 -2.80 14.38
N LEU A 176 -2.59 -2.77 13.86
CA LEU A 176 -3.02 -3.54 12.70
C LEU A 176 -2.86 -2.70 11.44
N ARG A 177 -2.52 -3.36 10.34
CA ARG A 177 -2.55 -2.81 9.00
C ARG A 177 -3.52 -3.62 8.15
N LEU A 178 -4.56 -2.94 7.68
CA LEU A 178 -5.51 -3.47 6.69
C LEU A 178 -5.22 -2.81 5.34
N VAL A 179 -5.37 -3.58 4.26
CA VAL A 179 -5.10 -3.10 2.90
C VAL A 179 -6.24 -3.55 2.00
N THR A 180 -6.89 -2.60 1.34
CA THR A 180 -7.91 -2.87 0.33
C THR A 180 -7.25 -3.05 -1.04
N HIS A 181 -7.82 -3.91 -1.87
CA HIS A 181 -7.35 -4.19 -3.22
C HIS A 181 -8.50 -4.71 -4.06
N LEU A 182 -8.21 -5.02 -5.33
CA LEU A 182 -9.22 -5.34 -6.32
C LEU A 182 -10.13 -6.54 -5.98
N ASP A 183 -9.65 -7.47 -5.15
CA ASP A 183 -10.37 -8.67 -4.71
C ASP A 183 -11.17 -8.46 -3.41
N VAL A 184 -11.17 -7.24 -2.86
CA VAL A 184 -11.91 -6.87 -1.64
C VAL A 184 -12.92 -5.79 -1.98
N ASP A 185 -14.17 -6.21 -2.17
CA ASP A 185 -15.29 -5.32 -2.44
C ASP A 185 -15.86 -4.67 -1.16
N ARG A 186 -16.86 -3.80 -1.35
CA ARG A 186 -17.56 -3.10 -0.27
C ARG A 186 -18.21 -4.06 0.73
N ALA A 187 -18.77 -5.17 0.26
CA ALA A 187 -19.48 -6.14 1.11
C ALA A 187 -18.48 -6.92 1.99
N ALA A 188 -17.32 -7.29 1.45
CA ALA A 188 -16.22 -7.86 2.21
C ALA A 188 -15.70 -6.88 3.27
N CYS A 189 -15.59 -5.58 2.95
CA CYS A 189 -15.24 -4.57 3.95
C CYS A 189 -16.28 -4.47 5.08
N ALA A 190 -17.57 -4.47 4.77
CA ALA A 190 -18.63 -4.45 5.78
C ALA A 190 -18.58 -5.71 6.67
N THR A 191 -18.45 -6.88 6.05
CA THR A 191 -18.30 -8.16 6.77
C THR A 191 -17.09 -8.15 7.70
N ALA A 192 -15.96 -7.57 7.26
CA ALA A 192 -14.77 -7.46 8.09
C ALA A 192 -15.02 -6.56 9.31
N VAL A 193 -15.68 -5.42 9.15
CA VAL A 193 -16.07 -4.51 10.25
C VAL A 193 -16.92 -5.25 11.28
N ASP A 194 -17.95 -5.96 10.84
CA ASP A 194 -18.87 -6.68 11.73
C ASP A 194 -18.15 -7.74 12.56
N ARG A 195 -17.28 -8.53 11.90
CA ARG A 195 -16.49 -9.58 12.55
C ARG A 195 -15.46 -9.01 13.52
N ILE A 196 -14.79 -7.92 13.15
CA ILE A 196 -13.85 -7.23 14.06
C ILE A 196 -14.59 -6.72 15.29
N ALA A 197 -15.76 -6.09 15.11
CA ALA A 197 -16.57 -5.59 16.22
C ALA A 197 -17.04 -6.72 17.15
N GLU A 198 -17.45 -7.87 16.60
CA GLU A 198 -17.84 -9.04 17.38
C GLU A 198 -16.68 -9.59 18.23
N ILE A 199 -15.49 -9.72 17.64
CA ILE A 199 -14.29 -10.20 18.34
C ILE A 199 -13.94 -9.27 19.50
N VAL A 200 -13.91 -7.96 19.24
CA VAL A 200 -13.61 -6.95 20.27
C VAL A 200 -14.64 -6.99 21.40
N ARG A 201 -15.94 -7.11 21.08
CA ARG A 201 -16.99 -7.25 22.11
C ARG A 201 -16.84 -8.53 22.94
N THR A 202 -16.44 -9.64 22.30
CA THR A 202 -16.24 -10.93 22.99
C THR A 202 -15.08 -10.87 23.98
N ILE A 203 -13.98 -10.23 23.60
CA ILE A 203 -12.83 -9.98 24.47
C ILE A 203 -13.27 -9.13 25.68
N ALA A 204 -13.93 -8.00 25.42
CA ALA A 204 -14.39 -7.11 26.49
C ALA A 204 -15.43 -7.74 27.43
N ALA A 205 -16.14 -8.79 26.99
CA ALA A 205 -17.05 -9.56 27.83
C ALA A 205 -16.35 -10.64 28.65
N SER A 206 -15.19 -11.13 28.21
CA SER A 206 -14.40 -12.17 28.90
C SER A 206 -13.52 -11.59 30.01
N ASP A 207 -13.24 -10.28 29.96
CA ASP A 207 -12.50 -9.53 30.98
C ASP A 207 -13.39 -8.99 32.13
N ARG A 208 -14.70 -9.30 32.13
CA ARG A 208 -15.67 -8.96 33.18
C ARG A 208 -16.02 -10.19 34.00
#